data_AF-A0A0X3PUN7-F1
#
_entry.id   AF-A0A0X3PUN7-F1
#
_cell.length_a   1.000
_cell.length_b   1.000
_cell.length_c   1.000
_cell.angle_alpha   90.00
_cell.angle_beta   90.00
_cell.angle_gamma   90.00
#
_symmetry.space_group_name_H-M   'P 1'
#
loop_
_entity.id
_entity.type
_entity.pdbx_description
1 polymer ?
#
loop_
_entity_poly.entity_id
_entity_poly.type
_entity_poly.pdbx_seq_one_letter_code
_entity_poly.pdbx_strand_id
1 'polypeptide(L)'
;MPKNARSRLKEAVDLIQSAVVASKSEKQQSDIALFNVYCQWALLEGNQGAFNSAKKYLNEAKLLSAHLPADADGQQTYQKQVADVEATLQRWQDMEAGFQELLVPNEEC
;
A
#
# COMPACT_ATOMS: atom_id res chain seq x y z
N MET A 1 -19.27 -17.37 -3.84
CA MET A 1 -18.97 -16.02 -4.34
C MET A 1 -17.45 -15.83 -4.33
N PRO A 2 -16.81 -15.27 -5.36
CA PRO A 2 -15.37 -15.00 -5.32
C PRO A 2 -15.09 -14.01 -4.18
N LYS A 3 -14.13 -14.33 -3.29
CA LYS A 3 -13.66 -13.39 -2.26
C LYS A 3 -13.17 -12.11 -2.95
N ASN A 4 -13.75 -10.95 -2.60
CA ASN A 4 -13.31 -9.66 -3.12
C ASN A 4 -11.85 -9.37 -2.71
N ALA A 5 -11.13 -8.56 -3.48
CA ALA A 5 -9.69 -8.33 -3.30
C ALA A 5 -9.32 -7.91 -1.86
N ARG A 6 -10.15 -7.07 -1.22
CA ARG A 6 -9.98 -6.64 0.18
C ARG A 6 -10.00 -7.82 1.16
N SER A 7 -10.92 -8.76 0.99
CA SER A 7 -11.01 -9.95 1.86
C SER A 7 -9.76 -10.84 1.73
N ARG A 8 -9.20 -10.96 0.53
CA ARG A 8 -7.98 -11.73 0.28
C ARG A 8 -6.74 -11.07 0.88
N LEU A 9 -6.63 -9.74 0.79
CA LEU A 9 -5.54 -9.01 1.42
C LEU A 9 -5.61 -9.09 2.94
N LYS A 10 -6.82 -9.01 3.52
CA LYS A 10 -7.03 -9.23 4.95
C LYS A 10 -6.56 -10.61 5.39
N GLU A 11 -7.01 -11.65 4.69
CA GLU A 11 -6.59 -13.03 4.96
C GLU A 11 -5.07 -13.20 4.81
N ALA A 12 -4.44 -12.57 3.82
CA ALA A 12 -2.98 -12.60 3.67
C ALA A 12 -2.25 -11.95 4.85
N VAL A 13 -2.71 -10.79 5.33
CA VAL A 13 -2.14 -10.16 6.53
C VAL A 13 -2.31 -11.05 7.75
N ASP A 14 -3.52 -11.58 7.97
CA ASP A 14 -3.81 -12.46 9.11
C ASP A 14 -2.93 -13.72 9.09
N LEU A 15 -2.74 -14.34 7.91
CA LEU A 15 -1.87 -15.50 7.73
C LEU A 15 -0.39 -15.19 7.96
N ILE A 16 0.11 -14.07 7.44
CA ILE A 16 1.52 -13.68 7.62
C ILE A 16 1.81 -13.34 9.08
N GLN A 17 0.89 -12.63 9.75
CA GLN A 17 1.06 -12.26 11.16
C GLN A 17 0.90 -13.44 12.12
N SER A 18 0.09 -14.44 11.77
CA SER A 18 -0.10 -15.65 12.57
C SER A 18 0.93 -16.74 12.30
N ALA A 19 1.78 -16.57 11.27
CA ALA A 19 2.83 -17.51 10.95
C ALA A 19 3.83 -17.65 12.12
N VAL A 20 3.99 -18.88 12.62
CA VAL A 20 5.04 -19.19 13.59
C VAL A 20 6.37 -19.20 12.87
N VAL A 21 7.18 -18.18 13.11
CA VAL A 21 8.52 -18.05 12.54
C VAL A 21 9.54 -18.79 13.41
N ALA A 22 10.16 -19.83 12.85
CA ALA A 22 11.13 -20.67 13.57
C ALA A 22 12.56 -20.10 13.49
N SER A 23 12.81 -19.13 12.60
CA SER A 23 14.12 -18.53 12.37
C SER A 23 14.06 -17.04 12.04
N LYS A 24 15.21 -16.36 12.17
CA LYS A 24 15.36 -14.96 11.74
C LYS A 24 15.12 -14.77 10.23
N SER A 25 15.50 -15.76 9.42
CA SER A 25 15.31 -15.75 7.96
C SER A 25 13.82 -15.82 7.59
N GLU A 26 13.07 -16.73 8.21
CA GLU A 26 11.61 -16.82 7.98
C GLU A 26 10.87 -15.57 8.47
N LYS A 27 11.32 -14.98 9.59
CA LYS A 27 10.80 -13.69 10.04
C LYS A 27 11.03 -12.61 9.01
N GLN A 28 12.24 -12.49 8.48
CA GLN A 28 12.56 -11.53 7.43
C GLN A 28 11.70 -11.75 6.18
N GLN A 29 11.52 -12.98 5.73
CA GLN A 29 10.65 -13.28 4.58
C GLN A 29 9.19 -12.91 4.86
N SER A 30 8.72 -13.14 6.09
CA SER A 30 7.38 -12.74 6.53
C SER A 30 7.22 -11.21 6.53
N ASP A 31 8.22 -10.49 7.01
CA ASP A 31 8.24 -9.02 6.98
C ASP A 31 8.25 -8.49 5.52
N ILE A 32 9.04 -9.09 4.63
CA ILE A 32 9.04 -8.74 3.19
C ILE A 32 7.67 -9.02 2.56
N ALA A 33 7.04 -10.14 2.88
CA ALA A 33 5.71 -10.48 2.39
C ALA A 33 4.67 -9.47 2.89
N LEU A 34 4.71 -9.12 4.18
CA LEU A 34 3.80 -8.16 4.79
C LEU A 34 3.96 -6.76 4.19
N PHE A 35 5.20 -6.33 3.95
CA PHE A 35 5.51 -5.08 3.24
C PHE A 35 4.82 -5.03 1.86
N ASN A 36 4.97 -6.09 1.07
CA ASN A 36 4.36 -6.17 -0.26
C ASN A 36 2.83 -6.15 -0.20
N VAL A 37 2.24 -6.85 0.78
CA VAL A 37 0.79 -6.85 0.99
C VAL A 37 0.28 -5.45 1.36
N TYR A 38 0.98 -4.71 2.21
CA TYR A 38 0.59 -3.33 2.55
C TYR A 38 0.69 -2.38 1.36
N CYS A 39 1.71 -2.50 0.51
CA CYS A 39 1.79 -1.75 -0.75
C CYS A 39 0.58 -2.04 -1.67
N GLN A 40 0.20 -3.31 -1.83
CA GLN A 40 -0.98 -3.69 -2.61
C GLN A 40 -2.28 -3.19 -1.99
N TRP A 41 -2.38 -3.19 -0.66
CA TRP A 41 -3.54 -2.68 0.05
C TRP A 41 -3.69 -1.18 -0.14
N ALA A 42 -2.58 -0.42 -0.05
CA ALA A 42 -2.58 1.01 -0.33
C ALA A 42 -3.14 1.31 -1.73
N LEU A 43 -2.67 0.59 -2.75
CA LEU A 43 -3.16 0.74 -4.13
C LEU A 43 -4.65 0.37 -4.26
N LEU A 44 -5.11 -0.71 -3.61
CA LEU A 44 -6.52 -1.11 -3.66
C LEU A 44 -7.44 -0.04 -3.08
N GLU A 45 -7.07 0.54 -1.93
CA GLU A 45 -7.87 1.56 -1.25
C GLU A 45 -7.84 2.88 -2.03
N GLY A 46 -6.68 3.26 -2.57
CA GLY A 46 -6.54 4.45 -3.41
C GLY A 46 -7.39 4.37 -4.68
N ASN A 47 -7.40 3.21 -5.34
CA ASN A 47 -8.25 2.97 -6.52
C ASN A 47 -9.76 3.01 -6.19
N GLN A 48 -10.14 2.92 -4.93
CA GLN A 48 -11.54 3.06 -4.46
C GLN A 48 -11.85 4.48 -3.96
N GLY A 49 -10.94 5.44 -4.09
CA GLY A 49 -11.08 6.80 -3.54
C GLY A 49 -10.86 6.88 -2.02
N ALA A 50 -10.53 5.77 -1.36
CA ALA A 50 -10.30 5.73 0.08
C ALA A 50 -8.87 6.17 0.44
N PHE A 51 -8.46 7.39 0.04
CA PHE A 51 -7.07 7.87 0.15
C PHE A 51 -6.54 7.92 1.59
N ASN A 52 -7.38 8.20 2.59
CA ASN A 52 -6.98 8.13 4.00
C ASN A 52 -6.59 6.70 4.42
N SER A 53 -7.36 5.71 3.96
CA SER A 53 -7.08 4.29 4.17
C SER A 53 -5.80 3.88 3.42
N ALA A 54 -5.66 4.30 2.16
CA ALA A 54 -4.48 4.06 1.34
C ALA A 54 -3.20 4.57 2.00
N LYS A 55 -3.23 5.80 2.52
CA LYS A 55 -2.09 6.43 3.21
C LYS A 55 -1.72 5.69 4.49
N LYS A 56 -2.71 5.17 5.24
CA LYS A 56 -2.45 4.34 6.41
C LYS A 56 -1.63 3.10 6.02
N TYR A 57 -2.05 2.34 5.01
CA TYR A 57 -1.33 1.14 4.59
C TYR A 57 0.05 1.45 3.98
N LEU A 58 0.18 2.56 3.26
CA LEU A 58 1.50 3.01 2.77
C LEU A 58 2.44 3.35 3.94
N ASN A 59 1.94 3.95 5.03
CA ASN A 59 2.74 4.20 6.22
C ASN A 59 3.18 2.91 6.92
N GLU A 60 2.30 1.90 7.01
CA GLU A 60 2.67 0.58 7.54
C GLU A 60 3.77 -0.07 6.70
N ALA A 61 3.71 0.03 5.36
CA ALA A 61 4.77 -0.43 4.47
C ALA A 61 6.09 0.34 4.68
N LYS A 62 6.03 1.68 4.83
CA LYS A 62 7.20 2.51 5.13
C LYS A 62 7.86 2.08 6.44
N LEU A 63 7.07 1.88 7.50
CA LEU A 63 7.55 1.41 8.80
C LEU A 63 8.22 0.03 8.68
N LEU A 64 7.61 -0.92 7.97
CA LEU A 64 8.22 -2.24 7.77
C LEU A 64 9.54 -2.15 7.00
N SER A 65 9.58 -1.38 5.91
CA SER A 65 10.77 -1.26 5.06
C SER A 65 12.01 -0.74 5.81
N ALA A 66 11.82 0.08 6.85
CA ALA A 66 12.90 0.58 7.69
C ALA A 66 13.57 -0.52 8.54
N HIS A 67 12.88 -1.64 8.75
CA HIS A 67 13.35 -2.77 9.57
C HIS A 67 13.79 -3.98 8.71
N LEU A 68 13.61 -3.90 7.39
CA LEU A 68 14.05 -4.94 6.47
C LEU A 68 15.58 -4.91 6.31
N PRO A 69 16.23 -6.06 6.11
CA PRO A 69 17.67 -6.10 5.98
C PRO A 69 18.17 -5.32 4.77
N ALA A 70 19.13 -4.47 5.05
CA ALA A 70 19.77 -3.60 4.08
C ALA A 70 20.98 -4.30 3.47
N ASP A 71 20.78 -5.16 2.47
CA ASP A 71 21.73 -5.12 1.37
C ASP A 71 21.38 -3.90 0.50
N ALA A 72 22.38 -3.30 -0.15
CA ALA A 72 22.20 -2.03 -0.85
C ALA A 72 21.08 -2.11 -1.91
N ASP A 73 20.94 -3.27 -2.55
CA ASP A 73 19.96 -3.54 -3.60
C ASP A 73 18.53 -3.70 -3.04
N GLY A 74 18.37 -4.35 -1.89
CA GLY A 74 17.08 -4.52 -1.22
C GLY A 74 16.52 -3.19 -0.69
N GLN A 75 17.34 -2.39 -0.02
CA GLN A 75 16.93 -1.09 0.51
C GLN A 75 16.45 -0.15 -0.61
N GLN A 76 17.20 -0.09 -1.72
CA GLN A 76 16.84 0.73 -2.88
C GLN A 76 15.53 0.24 -3.50
N THR A 77 15.32 -1.08 -3.59
CA THR A 77 14.10 -1.68 -4.15
C THR A 77 12.88 -1.31 -3.31
N TYR A 78 12.94 -1.42 -1.99
CA TYR A 78 11.81 -1.08 -1.12
C TYR A 78 11.47 0.41 -1.17
N GLN A 79 12.48 1.28 -1.15
CA GLN A 79 12.28 2.72 -1.27
C GLN A 79 11.65 3.10 -2.61
N LYS A 80 12.12 2.49 -3.71
CA LYS A 80 11.54 2.69 -5.04
C LYS A 80 10.08 2.27 -5.07
N GLN A 81 9.76 1.09 -4.54
CA GLN A 81 8.38 0.60 -4.53
C GLN A 81 7.44 1.49 -3.71
N VAL A 82 7.89 1.97 -2.55
CA VAL A 82 7.13 2.95 -1.75
C VAL A 82 6.89 4.24 -2.54
N ALA A 83 7.93 4.76 -3.20
CA ALA A 83 7.83 5.99 -3.99
C ALA A 83 6.88 5.82 -5.18
N ASP A 84 6.93 4.67 -5.86
CA ASP A 84 6.05 4.35 -6.99
C ASP A 84 4.57 4.28 -6.55
N VAL A 85 4.30 3.66 -5.38
CA VAL A 85 2.95 3.63 -4.80
C VAL A 85 2.48 5.03 -4.40
N GLU A 86 3.34 5.81 -3.73
CA GLU A 86 3.03 7.19 -3.32
C GLU A 86 2.70 8.09 -4.52
N ALA A 87 3.52 8.02 -5.58
CA ALA A 87 3.29 8.78 -6.81
C ALA A 87 1.99 8.36 -7.51
N THR A 88 1.65 7.07 -7.48
CA THR A 88 0.40 6.54 -8.03
C THR A 88 -0.81 7.06 -7.26
N LEU A 89 -0.76 7.01 -5.93
CA LEU A 89 -1.84 7.54 -5.08
C LEU A 89 -2.04 9.05 -5.28
N GLN A 90 -0.95 9.82 -5.33
CA GLN A 90 -1.03 11.26 -5.57
C GLN A 90 -1.69 11.56 -6.91
N ARG A 91 -1.29 10.86 -7.98
CA ARG A 91 -1.88 11.03 -9.31
C ARG A 91 -3.39 10.76 -9.32
N TRP A 92 -3.84 9.70 -8.65
CA TRP A 92 -5.27 9.40 -8.55
C TRP A 92 -6.03 10.46 -7.74
N GLN A 93 -5.43 10.96 -6.66
CA GLN A 93 -6.02 12.01 -5.85
C GLN A 93 -6.12 13.33 -6.63
N ASP A 94 -5.10 13.71 -7.38
CA ASP A 94 -5.11 14.90 -8.24
C ASP A 94 -6.17 14.78 -9.34
N MET A 95 -6.33 13.58 -9.92
CA MET A 95 -7.38 13.31 -10.91
C MET A 95 -8.78 13.45 -10.28
N GLU A 96 -9.02 12.91 -9.08
CA GLU A 96 -10.30 13.07 -8.38
C GLU A 96 -10.59 14.54 -8.07
N ALA A 97 -9.59 15.31 -7.61
CA ALA A 97 -9.73 16.74 -7.36
C ALA A 97 -10.07 17.53 -8.63
N GLY A 98 -9.36 17.28 -9.73
CA GLY A 98 -9.64 17.93 -11.02
C GLY A 98 -11.02 17.58 -11.60
N PHE A 99 -11.53 16.37 -11.34
CA PHE A 99 -12.92 16.03 -11.70
C PHE A 99 -13.95 16.76 -10.83
N GLN A 100 -13.68 16.96 -9.53
CA GLN A 100 -14.58 17.73 -8.68
C GLN A 100 -14.64 19.21 -9.07
N GLU A 101 -13.51 19.79 -9.51
CA GLU A 101 -13.46 21.17 -10.02
C GLU A 101 -14.29 21.34 -11.31
N LEU A 102 -14.32 20.33 -12.19
CA LEU A 102 -15.14 20.33 -13.42
C LEU A 102 -16.64 20.08 -13.18
N LEU A 103 -17.01 19.57 -12.00
CA LEU A 103 -18.40 19.30 -11.60
C LEU A 103 -19.03 20.47 -10.83
N VAL A 104 -18.27 21.51 -10.50
CA VAL A 104 -18.86 22.76 -10.02
C VAL A 104 -19.63 23.36 -11.20
N PRO A 105 -20.96 23.57 -11.08
CA PRO A 105 -21.71 24.23 -12.13
C PRO A 105 -21.03 25.56 -12.40
N ASN A 106 -20.71 25.81 -13.65
CA ASN A 106 -20.32 27.13 -14.12
C ASN A 106 -21.54 28.03 -13.89
N GLU A 107 -21.68 28.58 -12.67
CA GLU A 107 -22.58 29.70 -12.42
C GLU A 107 -21.97 30.88 -13.15
N GLU A 108 -22.32 30.97 -14.44
CA GLU A 108 -22.15 32.18 -15.24
C GLU A 108 -22.71 33.36 -14.44
N CYS A 109 -21.85 34.34 -14.16
CA CYS A 109 -22.20 35.67 -13.70
C CYS A 109 -21.65 36.69 -14.69
#